data_AF-A0A934ISJ3-F1
#
_entry.id   AF-A0A934ISJ3-F1
#
_cell.length_a   1.000
_cell.length_b   1.000
_cell.length_c   1.000
_cell.angle_alpha   90.00
_cell.angle_beta   90.00
_cell.angle_gamma   90.00
#
_symmetry.space_group_name_H-M   'P 1'
#
loop_
_entity.id
_entity.type
_entity.pdbx_description
1 polymer ?
#
loop_
_entity_poly.entity_id
_entity_poly.type
_entity_poly.pdbx_seq_one_letter_code
_entity_poly.pdbx_strand_id
1 'polypeptide(L)'
;MAACAVHDADQAEEGKSVIVGMSKTEVRMCAGFPTKTLSDDKGEIWSYERVITGGRSIALPTVPIPTPTSIMLPGPQFSQGSGAYCHAQVRFKKDHVVEVAYAGATDMMGASDAACGQIVQGCIGYRPPM
;
A
#
# COMPACT_ATOMS: atom_id res chain seq x y z
N MET A 1 -5.19 -15.19 4.92
CA MET A 1 -4.75 -14.18 3.92
C MET A 1 -5.67 -12.96 3.89
N ALA A 2 -7.00 -13.11 3.95
CA ALA A 2 -7.92 -11.96 4.08
C ALA A 2 -7.72 -11.13 5.36
N ALA A 3 -7.34 -11.77 6.48
CA ALA A 3 -7.12 -11.08 7.76
C ALA A 3 -6.00 -10.02 7.72
N CYS A 4 -4.98 -10.18 6.88
CA CYS A 4 -3.92 -9.17 6.74
C CYS A 4 -4.43 -7.94 5.97
N ALA A 5 -5.17 -8.17 4.88
CA ALA A 5 -5.73 -7.07 4.09
C ALA A 5 -6.76 -6.25 4.87
N VAL A 6 -7.57 -6.88 5.74
CA VAL A 6 -8.48 -6.16 6.64
C VAL A 6 -7.70 -5.34 7.67
N HIS A 7 -6.65 -5.89 8.27
CA HIS A 7 -5.81 -5.16 9.21
C HIS A 7 -5.12 -3.95 8.56
N ASP A 8 -4.61 -4.13 7.33
CA ASP A 8 -3.99 -3.05 6.58
C ASP A 8 -5.00 -1.94 6.24
N ALA A 9 -6.26 -2.28 5.98
CA ALA A 9 -7.34 -1.31 5.76
C ALA A 9 -7.65 -0.52 7.05
N ASP A 10 -7.76 -1.20 8.19
CA ASP A 10 -7.96 -0.55 9.49
C ASP A 10 -6.81 0.43 9.81
N GLN A 11 -5.56 0.02 9.57
CA GLN A 11 -4.40 0.89 9.73
C GLN A 11 -4.42 2.07 8.77
N ALA A 12 -4.89 1.88 7.54
CA ALA A 12 -5.04 2.97 6.58
C ALA A 12 -6.01 4.03 7.09
N GLU A 13 -7.17 3.61 7.63
CA GLU A 13 -8.18 4.50 8.21
C GLU A 13 -7.66 5.20 9.47
N GLU A 14 -7.07 4.47 10.42
CA GLU A 14 -6.49 5.02 11.63
C GLU A 14 -5.38 6.04 11.31
N GLY A 15 -4.51 5.70 10.37
CA GLY A 15 -3.40 6.55 9.95
C GLY A 15 -3.87 7.91 9.42
N LYS A 16 -5.02 8.00 8.72
CA LYS A 16 -5.58 9.29 8.26
C LYS A 16 -5.82 10.22 9.45
N SER A 17 -6.34 9.68 10.55
CA SER A 17 -6.71 10.44 11.73
C SER A 17 -5.49 10.81 12.58
N VAL A 18 -4.55 9.87 12.75
CA VAL A 18 -3.35 10.07 13.60
C VAL A 18 -2.36 11.06 13.00
N ILE A 19 -2.22 11.07 11.67
CA ILE A 19 -1.22 11.91 10.99
C ILE A 19 -1.65 13.39 10.97
N VAL A 20 -2.95 13.69 11.06
CA VAL A 20 -3.45 15.07 11.14
C VAL A 20 -2.90 15.76 12.40
N GLY A 21 -2.29 16.93 12.21
CA GLY A 21 -1.63 17.68 13.27
C GLY A 21 -0.14 17.39 13.45
N MET A 22 0.41 16.33 12.84
CA MET A 22 1.87 16.10 12.85
C MET A 22 2.62 17.18 12.07
N SER A 23 3.84 17.49 12.48
CA SER A 23 4.76 18.36 11.74
C SER A 23 5.33 17.65 10.51
N LYS A 24 5.83 18.44 9.54
CA LYS A 24 6.56 17.90 8.38
C LYS A 24 7.72 16.98 8.78
N THR A 25 8.42 17.32 9.87
CA THR A 25 9.54 16.52 10.36
C THR A 25 9.05 15.19 10.89
N GLU A 26 8.01 15.17 11.72
CA GLU A 26 7.43 13.93 12.25
C GLU A 26 6.95 13.02 11.12
N VAL A 27 6.22 13.57 10.15
CA VAL A 27 5.75 12.79 8.99
C VAL A 27 6.92 12.21 8.19
N ARG A 28 7.99 12.98 7.98
CA ARG A 28 9.19 12.49 7.29
C ARG A 28 9.88 11.37 8.05
N MET A 29 9.86 11.42 9.38
CA MET A 29 10.49 10.39 10.22
C MET A 29 9.66 9.12 10.30
N CYS A 30 8.32 9.22 10.26
CA CYS A 30 7.43 8.07 10.41
C CYS A 30 7.03 7.41 9.08
N ALA A 31 6.73 8.21 8.04
CA ALA A 31 6.34 7.73 6.71
C ALA A 31 7.52 7.66 5.73
N GLY A 32 8.67 8.22 6.10
CA GLY A 32 9.84 8.35 5.24
C GLY A 32 9.79 9.57 4.32
N PHE A 33 10.68 9.60 3.33
CA PHE A 33 10.74 10.69 2.35
C PHE A 33 9.63 10.56 1.31
N PRO A 34 8.96 11.67 0.95
CA PRO A 34 7.91 11.65 -0.05
C PRO A 34 8.47 11.37 -1.44
N THR A 35 7.68 10.69 -2.26
CA THR A 35 8.00 10.43 -3.67
C THR A 35 7.90 11.71 -4.50
N LYS A 36 6.92 12.56 -4.19
CA LYS A 36 6.73 13.87 -4.84
C LYS A 36 6.29 14.91 -3.82
N THR A 37 6.70 16.15 -4.04
CA THR A 37 6.24 17.31 -3.29
C THR A 37 5.70 18.36 -4.25
N LEU A 38 4.60 18.99 -3.88
CA LEU A 38 3.97 20.08 -4.61
C LEU A 38 3.62 21.18 -3.63
N SER A 39 4.00 22.42 -3.93
CA SER A 39 3.65 23.57 -3.09
C SER A 39 2.82 24.56 -3.90
N ASP A 40 1.72 25.01 -3.31
CA ASP A 40 0.80 26.00 -3.89
C ASP A 40 0.38 27.04 -2.83
N ASP A 41 -0.48 27.98 -3.22
CA ASP A 41 -0.96 29.05 -2.32
C ASP A 41 -1.76 28.55 -1.10
N LYS A 42 -2.25 27.31 -1.14
CA LYS A 42 -3.05 26.68 -0.08
C LYS A 42 -2.19 25.83 0.87
N GLY A 43 -0.95 25.51 0.49
CA GLY A 43 -0.01 24.78 1.34
C GLY A 43 0.96 23.91 0.55
N GLU A 44 1.54 22.93 1.23
CA GLU A 44 2.45 21.96 0.62
C GLU A 44 1.83 20.57 0.70
N ILE A 45 1.88 19.81 -0.38
CA ILE A 45 1.36 18.45 -0.49
C ILE A 45 2.54 17.51 -0.74
N TRP A 46 2.66 16.50 0.10
CA TRP A 46 3.57 15.40 -0.08
C TRP A 46 2.81 14.17 -0.54
N SER A 47 3.32 13.52 -1.58
CA SER A 47 2.75 12.29 -2.12
C SER A 47 3.71 11.13 -1.87
N TYR A 48 3.16 10.06 -1.33
CA TYR A 48 3.83 8.78 -1.09
C TYR A 48 3.21 7.74 -1.99
N GLU A 49 4.02 7.07 -2.79
CA GLU A 49 3.56 6.04 -3.71
C GLU A 49 4.05 4.66 -3.26
N ARG A 50 3.13 3.69 -3.27
CA ARG A 50 3.47 2.28 -3.09
C ARG A 50 2.74 1.42 -4.11
N VAL A 51 3.51 0.57 -4.76
CA VAL A 51 3.01 -0.48 -5.65
C VAL A 51 3.13 -1.80 -4.91
N ILE A 52 2.03 -2.52 -4.77
CA ILE A 52 1.98 -3.85 -4.20
C ILE A 52 1.82 -4.84 -5.35
N THR A 53 2.91 -5.54 -5.66
CA THR A 53 2.92 -6.61 -6.66
C THR A 53 2.50 -7.92 -6.00
N GLY A 54 1.19 -8.17 -5.94
CA GLY A 54 0.62 -9.46 -5.57
C GLY A 54 0.45 -10.35 -6.80
N GLY A 55 1.40 -11.24 -7.05
CA GLY A 55 1.28 -12.29 -8.07
C GLY A 55 1.06 -13.65 -7.41
N ARG A 56 -0.10 -14.28 -7.62
CA ARG A 56 -0.28 -15.71 -7.32
C ARG A 56 -0.08 -16.49 -8.62
N SER A 57 0.99 -17.27 -8.69
CA SER A 57 1.17 -18.32 -9.68
C SER A 57 0.46 -19.58 -9.16
N ILE A 58 -0.61 -19.98 -9.83
CA ILE A 58 -1.26 -21.27 -9.60
C ILE A 58 -0.72 -22.20 -10.69
N ALA A 59 0.12 -23.14 -10.29
CA ALA A 59 0.55 -24.24 -11.15
C ALA A 59 -0.45 -25.39 -11.00
N LEU A 60 -1.11 -25.78 -12.08
CA LEU A 60 -1.89 -27.01 -12.09
C LEU A 60 -0.95 -28.24 -12.12
N PRO A 61 -1.34 -29.37 -11.50
CA PRO A 61 -0.53 -30.58 -11.48
C PRO A 61 -0.24 -31.08 -12.90
N THR A 62 0.93 -31.68 -13.08
CA THR A 62 1.35 -32.32 -14.34
C THR A 62 0.42 -33.46 -14.70
N VAL A 63 0.02 -33.54 -15.98
CA VAL A 63 -0.85 -34.61 -16.48
C VAL A 63 -0.01 -35.63 -17.24
N PRO A 64 -0.07 -36.93 -16.90
CA PRO A 64 0.59 -37.97 -17.68
C PRO A 64 -0.11 -38.15 -19.03
N ILE A 65 0.65 -38.13 -20.12
CA ILE A 65 0.14 -38.54 -21.44
C ILE A 65 0.42 -40.03 -21.63
N PRO A 66 -0.57 -40.85 -22.05
CA PRO A 66 -0.34 -42.25 -22.38
C PRO A 66 0.43 -42.38 -23.69
N THR A 67 1.74 -42.17 -23.63
CA THR A 67 2.71 -42.42 -24.72
C THR A 67 3.65 -43.55 -24.33
N PRO A 68 4.25 -44.28 -25.30
CA PRO A 68 5.17 -45.41 -25.02
C PRO A 68 6.43 -44.98 -24.25
N THR A 69 6.74 -43.70 -24.26
CA THR A 69 7.67 -43.04 -23.36
C THR A 69 6.82 -42.17 -22.43
N SER A 70 6.84 -42.43 -21.12
CA SER A 70 6.00 -41.73 -20.14
C SER A 70 6.39 -40.26 -20.05
N ILE A 71 5.79 -39.39 -20.88
CA ILE A 71 6.08 -37.96 -20.91
C ILE A 71 5.13 -37.24 -19.94
N MET A 72 5.71 -36.51 -18.99
CA MET A 72 4.98 -35.62 -18.08
C MET A 72 4.76 -34.28 -18.80
N LEU A 73 3.51 -33.87 -19.00
CA LEU A 73 3.23 -32.51 -19.46
C LEU A 73 3.12 -31.56 -18.26
N PRO A 74 3.88 -30.45 -18.23
CA PRO A 74 3.65 -29.36 -17.29
C PRO A 74 2.17 -28.92 -17.38
N GLY A 75 1.50 -28.86 -16.23
CA GLY A 75 0.15 -28.31 -16.18
C GLY A 75 0.14 -26.83 -16.57
N PRO A 76 -0.99 -26.29 -17.04
CA PRO A 76 -1.11 -24.86 -17.31
C PRO A 76 -0.77 -24.05 -16.05
N GLN A 77 0.04 -23.01 -16.22
CA GLN A 77 0.33 -22.04 -15.15
C GLN A 77 -0.50 -20.78 -15.38
N PHE A 78 -1.30 -20.42 -14.39
CA PHE A 78 -2.06 -19.17 -14.40
C PHE A 78 -1.41 -18.19 -13.43
N SER A 79 -0.93 -17.07 -13.95
CA SER A 79 -0.50 -15.93 -13.14
C SER A 79 -1.62 -14.90 -13.11
N GLN A 80 -2.27 -14.74 -11.96
CA GLN A 80 -3.20 -13.63 -11.74
C GLN A 80 -2.44 -12.52 -11.02
N GLY A 81 -2.16 -11.44 -11.75
CA GLY A 81 -1.56 -10.23 -11.20
C GLY A 81 -2.66 -9.27 -10.77
N SER A 82 -2.91 -9.19 -9.47
CA SER A 82 -3.69 -8.09 -8.89
C SER A 82 -2.69 -7.09 -8.33
N GLY A 83 -2.21 -6.19 -9.19
CA GLY A 83 -1.39 -5.07 -8.74
C GLY A 83 -2.28 -4.02 -8.08
N ALA A 84 -2.11 -3.81 -6.78
CA ALA A 84 -2.71 -2.67 -6.08
C ALA A 84 -1.67 -1.56 -6.00
N TYR A 85 -2.09 -0.31 -6.14
CA TYR A 85 -1.21 0.84 -6.02
C TYR A 85 -1.89 1.93 -5.19
N CYS A 86 -1.16 2.45 -4.23
CA CYS A 86 -1.61 3.52 -3.35
C CYS A 86 -0.76 4.77 -3.55
N HIS A 87 -1.44 5.90 -3.69
CA HIS A 87 -0.89 7.23 -3.53
C HIS A 87 -1.49 7.87 -2.27
N ALA A 88 -0.70 7.96 -1.21
CA ALA A 88 -1.06 8.71 -0.02
C ALA A 88 -0.60 10.17 -0.14
N GLN A 89 -1.55 11.09 -0.10
CA GLN A 89 -1.33 12.52 -0.23
C GLN A 89 -1.56 13.19 1.12
N VAL A 90 -0.52 13.83 1.65
CA VAL A 90 -0.53 14.53 2.93
C VAL A 90 -0.38 16.02 2.66
N ARG A 91 -1.37 16.81 3.06
CA ARG A 91 -1.34 18.27 2.91
C ARG A 91 -0.91 18.93 4.22
N PHE A 92 0.03 19.84 4.10
CA PHE A 92 0.58 20.65 5.17
C PHE A 92 0.16 22.11 5.02
N LYS A 93 -0.16 22.73 6.14
CA LYS A 93 -0.35 24.18 6.26
C LYS A 93 0.40 24.66 7.50
N LYS A 94 1.25 25.68 7.35
CA LYS A 94 2.08 26.21 8.45
C LYS A 94 2.84 25.09 9.19
N ASP A 95 3.51 24.23 8.42
CA ASP A 95 4.31 23.09 8.89
C ASP A 95 3.56 21.86 9.45
N HIS A 96 2.24 21.95 9.65
CA HIS A 96 1.46 20.87 10.25
C HIS A 96 0.51 20.24 9.22
N VAL A 97 0.25 18.94 9.35
CA VAL A 97 -0.71 18.22 8.51
C VAL A 97 -2.13 18.73 8.80
N VAL A 98 -2.85 19.07 7.75
CA VAL A 98 -4.26 19.49 7.81
C VAL A 98 -5.21 18.51 7.14
N GLU A 99 -4.71 17.65 6.26
CA GLU A 99 -5.54 16.74 5.47
C GLU A 99 -4.69 15.57 4.96
N VAL A 100 -5.28 14.37 4.94
CA VAL A 100 -4.70 13.16 4.34
C VAL A 100 -5.74 12.54 3.42
N ALA A 101 -5.34 12.24 2.18
CA ALA A 101 -6.19 11.59 1.19
C ALA A 101 -5.45 10.43 0.52
N TYR A 102 -6.14 9.34 0.27
CA TYR A 102 -5.61 8.21 -0.49
C TYR A 102 -6.22 8.19 -1.90
N ALA A 103 -5.40 7.87 -2.90
CA ALA A 103 -5.81 7.76 -4.29
C ALA A 103 -5.15 6.55 -4.96
N GLY A 104 -5.83 5.95 -5.93
CA GLY A 104 -5.33 4.81 -6.72
C GLY A 104 -6.20 3.56 -6.60
N ALA A 105 -5.70 2.43 -7.08
CA ALA A 105 -6.30 1.12 -6.83
C ALA A 105 -5.88 0.63 -5.44
N THR A 106 -6.44 1.29 -4.41
CA THR A 106 -6.03 1.13 -3.01
C THR A 106 -6.63 -0.12 -2.35
N ASP A 107 -7.70 -0.66 -2.93
CA ASP A 107 -8.42 -1.83 -2.44
C ASP A 107 -7.63 -3.13 -2.72
N MET A 108 -7.48 -3.99 -1.71
CA MET A 108 -6.89 -5.31 -1.86
C MET A 108 -7.80 -6.40 -1.32
N MET A 109 -8.07 -7.43 -2.12
CA MET A 109 -8.90 -8.60 -1.73
C MET A 109 -10.26 -8.21 -1.10
N GLY A 110 -10.84 -7.09 -1.55
CA GLY A 110 -12.12 -6.57 -1.05
C GLY A 110 -12.03 -5.70 0.21
N ALA A 111 -10.83 -5.42 0.73
CA ALA A 111 -10.59 -4.48 1.82
C ALA A 111 -10.14 -3.13 1.27
N SER A 112 -10.88 -2.06 1.61
CA SER A 112 -10.63 -0.72 1.08
C SER A 112 -9.38 -0.09 1.66
N ASP A 113 -8.62 0.64 0.84
CA ASP A 113 -7.40 1.35 1.26
C ASP A 113 -6.28 0.48 1.86
N ALA A 114 -6.40 -0.85 1.83
CA ALA A 114 -5.42 -1.77 2.39
C ALA A 114 -4.00 -1.55 1.83
N ALA A 115 -3.85 -1.14 0.57
CA ALA A 115 -2.54 -0.87 0.01
C ALA A 115 -1.82 0.34 0.64
N CYS A 116 -2.59 1.24 1.28
CA CYS A 116 -2.09 2.45 1.93
C CYS A 116 -1.70 2.25 3.39
N GLY A 117 -2.24 1.22 4.07
CA GLY A 117 -1.95 0.96 5.49
C GLY A 117 -0.45 0.86 5.78
N GLN A 118 0.29 0.23 4.87
CA GLN A 118 1.72 0.04 5.00
C GLN A 118 2.55 1.35 4.91
N ILE A 119 2.00 2.42 4.32
CA ILE A 119 2.63 3.75 4.29
C ILE A 119 2.51 4.44 5.65
N VAL A 120 1.33 4.30 6.27
CA VAL A 120 0.97 5.06 7.47
C VAL A 120 1.21 4.31 8.77
N GLN A 121 1.42 2.99 8.73
CA GLN A 121 1.67 2.15 9.90
C GLN A 121 2.80 2.69 10.80
N GLY A 122 3.86 3.26 10.22
CA GLY A 122 5.00 3.80 10.96
C GLY A 122 4.67 5.09 11.73
N CYS A 123 3.61 5.79 11.32
CA CYS A 123 3.10 6.99 11.98
C CYS A 123 2.13 6.68 13.11
N ILE A 124 1.49 5.51 13.07
CA ILE A 124 0.62 5.06 14.16
C ILE A 124 1.47 4.80 15.40
N GLY A 125 1.32 5.67 16.41
CA GLY A 125 2.10 5.61 17.65
C GLY A 125 3.50 6.23 17.57
N TYR A 126 3.85 6.93 16.48
CA TYR A 126 5.11 7.67 16.41
C TYR A 126 5.17 8.74 17.50
N ARG A 127 6.31 8.79 18.20
CA ARG A 127 6.61 9.82 19.20
C ARG A 127 7.96 10.44 18.86
N PRO A 128 8.03 11.75 18.57
CA PRO A 128 9.31 12.40 18.36
C PRO A 128 10.18 12.29 19.63
N PRO A 129 11.50 12.12 19.49
CA PRO A 129 12.41 12.20 20.63
C PRO A 129 12.33 13.61 21.24
N MET A 130 12.14 13.67 22.56
CA MET A 130 12.08 14.90 23.34
C MET A 130 13.44 15.59 23.46
#